data_AF-A0AAU6IM43-F1
#
_entry.id   AF-A0AAU6IM43-F1
#
_cell.length_a   1.000
_cell.length_b   1.000
_cell.length_c   1.000
_cell.angle_alpha   90.00
_cell.angle_beta   90.00
_cell.angle_gamma   90.00
#
_symmetry.space_group_name_H-M   'P 1'
#
loop_
_entity.id
_entity.type
_entity.pdbx_description
1 polymer ?
#
loop_
_entity_poly.entity_id
_entity_poly.type
_entity_poly.pdbx_seq_one_letter_code
_entity_poly.pdbx_strand_id
1 'polypeptide(L)'
;MPKLIAGAFVTLDNVVQDPGGFGEIEHGGWALEYFDDLSRQRATDALLASDTFLLGRVTYEILEKAWSSNTGPYAEAMNNLPKAVVTSTLSGPLPWNATALTGEAAQTVAKLKQERGGNIVMYGSFTLMRTLLQHGLIDELNLGVHPVVVGAGRRLFDTVLPRSLRFVAATPSATGVVTLTYAP
;
A
#
# COMPACT_ATOMS: atom_id res chain seq x y z
N MET A 1 -14.19 -8.25 -12.80
CA MET A 1 -12.86 -8.83 -12.53
C MET A 1 -12.30 -8.17 -11.29
N PRO A 2 -11.73 -8.95 -10.35
CA PRO A 2 -11.01 -8.43 -9.20
C PRO A 2 -9.95 -7.41 -9.63
N LYS A 3 -9.90 -6.26 -8.96
CA LYS A 3 -8.81 -5.28 -9.16
C LYS A 3 -7.72 -5.46 -8.13
N LEU A 4 -6.48 -5.23 -8.53
CA LEU A 4 -5.36 -4.93 -7.64
C LEU A 4 -5.18 -3.41 -7.56
N ILE A 5 -5.50 -2.87 -6.40
CA ILE A 5 -5.50 -1.44 -6.10
C ILE A 5 -4.29 -1.14 -5.21
N ALA A 6 -3.34 -0.38 -5.74
CA ALA A 6 -2.12 -0.01 -5.06
C ALA A 6 -2.19 1.42 -4.53
N GLY A 7 -1.97 1.60 -3.24
CA GLY A 7 -1.95 2.89 -2.57
C GLY A 7 -0.57 3.25 -2.03
N ALA A 8 -0.16 4.51 -2.17
CA ALA A 8 1.03 5.06 -1.52
C ALA A 8 0.79 6.50 -1.06
N PHE A 9 1.32 6.85 0.10
CA PHE A 9 1.56 8.26 0.43
C PHE A 9 2.88 8.69 -0.22
N VAL A 10 2.87 9.87 -0.81
CA VAL A 10 4.02 10.47 -1.48
C VAL A 10 4.14 11.93 -1.02
N THR A 11 5.35 12.40 -0.79
CA THR A 11 5.64 13.83 -0.56
C THR A 11 5.67 14.59 -1.89
N LEU A 12 5.74 15.93 -1.86
CA LEU A 12 5.89 16.76 -3.08
C LEU A 12 7.17 16.44 -3.86
N ASP A 13 8.23 16.01 -3.16
CA ASP A 13 9.50 15.58 -3.73
C ASP A 13 9.60 14.05 -3.93
N ASN A 14 8.44 13.37 -3.97
CA ASN A 14 8.24 11.97 -4.33
C ASN A 14 8.82 10.94 -3.32
N VAL A 15 9.11 11.35 -2.09
CA VAL A 15 9.54 10.45 -1.01
C VAL A 15 8.34 9.65 -0.51
N VAL A 16 8.56 8.36 -0.26
CA VAL A 16 7.54 7.42 0.25
C VAL A 16 7.96 6.70 1.52
N GLN A 17 9.21 6.91 1.94
CA GLN A 17 9.77 6.23 3.10
C GLN A 17 9.24 6.85 4.39
N ASP A 18 8.95 6.00 5.36
CA ASP A 18 8.57 6.38 6.72
C ASP A 18 7.41 7.37 6.90
N PRO A 19 6.26 7.22 6.18
CA PRO A 19 5.12 8.14 6.38
C PRO A 19 4.56 8.09 7.80
N GLY A 20 4.68 6.94 8.47
CA GLY A 20 4.13 6.69 9.81
C GLY A 20 5.08 6.96 10.98
N GLY A 21 6.35 7.28 10.74
CA GLY A 21 7.30 7.62 11.80
C GLY A 21 7.80 6.40 12.59
N PHE A 22 8.13 5.33 11.88
CA PHE A 22 8.70 4.10 12.42
C PHE A 22 10.22 4.17 12.64
N GLY A 23 10.85 5.33 12.39
CA GLY A 23 12.27 5.57 12.65
C GLY A 23 13.19 5.07 11.54
N GLU A 24 12.71 4.98 10.30
CA GLU A 24 13.54 4.62 9.15
C GLU A 24 14.38 5.81 8.66
N ILE A 25 13.92 7.05 8.87
CA ILE A 25 14.62 8.30 8.52
C ILE A 25 14.42 9.36 9.61
N GLU A 26 15.31 10.37 9.65
CA GLU A 26 15.27 11.46 10.64
C GLU A 26 13.95 12.25 10.60
N HIS A 27 13.43 12.51 9.40
CA HIS A 27 12.17 13.26 9.18
C HIS A 27 11.00 12.34 8.82
N GLY A 28 10.92 11.18 9.49
CA GLY A 28 9.77 10.27 9.38
C GLY A 28 8.50 10.85 9.99
N GLY A 29 7.36 10.17 9.80
CA GLY A 29 6.08 10.57 10.37
C GLY A 29 5.43 11.75 9.65
N TRP A 30 5.97 12.14 8.49
CA TRP A 30 5.53 13.30 7.72
C TRP A 30 4.09 13.20 7.20
N ALA A 31 3.44 12.03 7.22
CA ALA A 31 2.04 11.90 6.83
C ALA A 31 1.05 12.10 8.01
N LEU A 32 1.52 11.98 9.26
CA LEU A 32 0.65 11.84 10.42
C LEU A 32 -0.27 13.05 10.67
N GLU A 33 0.23 14.27 10.43
CA GLU A 33 -0.55 15.50 10.63
C GLU A 33 -1.68 15.71 9.62
N TYR A 34 -1.68 14.94 8.52
CA TYR A 34 -2.58 15.14 7.40
C TYR A 34 -3.80 14.20 7.39
N PHE A 35 -3.94 13.30 8.37
CA PHE A 35 -5.06 12.37 8.46
C PHE A 35 -6.30 12.98 9.10
N ASP A 36 -7.22 13.44 8.26
CA ASP A 36 -8.59 13.80 8.65
C ASP A 36 -9.52 12.56 8.74
N ASP A 37 -10.69 12.76 9.34
CA ASP A 37 -11.67 11.69 9.54
C ASP A 37 -12.18 11.11 8.21
N LEU A 38 -12.30 11.94 7.17
CA LEU A 38 -12.71 11.49 5.85
C LEU A 38 -11.68 10.55 5.22
N SER A 39 -10.39 10.86 5.36
CA SER A 39 -9.29 10.02 4.87
C SER A 39 -9.24 8.69 5.62
N ARG A 40 -9.46 8.70 6.94
CA ARG A 40 -9.58 7.48 7.75
C ARG A 40 -10.78 6.63 7.35
N GLN A 41 -11.94 7.25 7.11
CA GLN A 41 -13.13 6.55 6.66
C GLN A 41 -12.90 5.88 5.31
N ARG A 42 -12.36 6.62 4.33
CA ARG A 42 -12.04 6.08 2.99
C ARG A 42 -11.05 4.92 3.05
N ALA A 43 -10.02 5.02 3.89
CA ALA A 43 -9.06 3.95 4.07
C ALA A 43 -9.70 2.70 4.70
N THR A 44 -10.64 2.89 5.64
CA THR A 44 -11.45 1.82 6.23
C THR A 44 -12.36 1.17 5.19
N ASP A 45 -13.09 1.96 4.40
CA ASP A 45 -13.99 1.48 3.36
C ASP A 45 -13.23 0.67 2.29
N ALA A 46 -12.02 1.12 1.92
CA ALA A 46 -11.17 0.41 0.97
C ALA A 46 -10.73 -0.98 1.49
N LEU A 47 -10.42 -1.10 2.79
CA LEU A 47 -10.12 -2.38 3.42
C LEU A 47 -11.36 -3.30 3.43
N LEU A 48 -12.52 -2.76 3.80
CA LEU A 48 -13.78 -3.52 3.87
C LEU A 48 -14.29 -3.95 2.48
N ALA A 49 -13.97 -3.20 1.43
CA ALA A 49 -14.32 -3.51 0.04
C ALA A 49 -13.30 -4.45 -0.65
N SER A 50 -12.33 -4.98 0.09
CA SER A 50 -11.27 -5.85 -0.41
C SER A 50 -11.35 -7.23 0.23
N ASP A 51 -10.90 -8.24 -0.50
CA ASP A 51 -10.83 -9.63 -0.04
C ASP A 51 -9.44 -9.98 0.47
N THR A 52 -8.41 -9.24 0.06
CA THR A 52 -7.02 -9.54 0.40
C THR A 52 -6.18 -8.28 0.52
N PHE A 53 -5.36 -8.24 1.57
CA PHE A 53 -4.31 -7.23 1.75
C PHE A 53 -2.95 -7.81 1.33
N LEU A 54 -2.41 -7.31 0.23
CA LEU A 54 -1.13 -7.75 -0.30
C LEU A 54 0.02 -6.93 0.31
N LEU A 55 1.03 -7.65 0.82
CA LEU A 55 2.19 -7.09 1.50
C LEU A 55 3.47 -7.79 1.04
N GLY A 56 4.58 -7.08 1.05
CA GLY A 56 5.92 -7.67 1.08
C GLY A 56 6.37 -7.87 2.53
N ARG A 57 7.30 -8.81 2.74
CA ARG A 57 7.78 -9.23 4.08
C ARG A 57 8.06 -8.09 5.05
N VAL A 58 8.90 -7.12 4.66
CA VAL A 58 9.33 -6.02 5.56
C VAL A 58 8.15 -5.16 6.00
N THR A 59 7.23 -4.84 5.09
CA THR A 59 6.03 -4.08 5.45
C THR A 59 5.10 -4.90 6.34
N TYR A 60 4.96 -6.19 6.08
CA TYR A 60 4.21 -7.09 6.95
C TYR A 60 4.74 -7.08 8.39
N GLU A 61 6.05 -7.24 8.59
CA GLU A 61 6.68 -7.26 9.92
C GLU A 61 6.49 -5.92 10.66
N ILE A 62 6.62 -4.79 9.96
CA ILE A 62 6.40 -3.45 10.54
C ILE A 62 4.93 -3.28 10.95
N LEU A 63 4.00 -3.59 10.04
CA LEU A 63 2.58 -3.36 10.30
C LEU A 63 2.00 -4.34 11.33
N GLU A 64 2.44 -5.59 11.33
CA GLU A 64 2.06 -6.55 12.37
C GLU A 64 2.39 -6.00 13.75
N LYS A 65 3.64 -5.54 13.94
CA LYS A 65 4.09 -4.97 15.21
C LYS A 65 3.31 -3.71 15.60
N ALA A 66 2.94 -2.88 14.62
CA ALA A 66 2.28 -1.60 14.87
C ALA A 66 0.76 -1.72 15.08
N TRP A 67 0.09 -2.72 14.49
CA TRP A 67 -1.38 -2.77 14.38
C TRP A 67 -2.05 -3.99 14.99
N SER A 68 -1.33 -5.09 15.20
CA SER A 68 -1.96 -6.37 15.61
C SER A 68 -2.74 -6.30 16.93
N SER A 69 -2.34 -5.43 17.85
CA SER A 69 -3.02 -5.18 19.13
C SER A 69 -3.97 -3.98 19.14
N ASN A 70 -4.02 -3.20 18.05
CA ASN A 70 -4.83 -1.98 17.99
C ASN A 70 -6.31 -2.32 17.79
N THR A 71 -7.17 -1.43 18.28
CA THR A 71 -8.63 -1.54 18.19
C THR A 71 -9.23 -0.34 17.45
N GLY A 72 -10.51 -0.44 17.11
CA GLY A 72 -11.26 0.58 16.38
C GLY A 72 -11.48 0.23 14.91
N PRO A 73 -12.37 0.95 14.21
CA PRO A 73 -12.93 0.49 12.93
C PRO A 73 -11.88 0.17 11.86
N TYR A 74 -10.87 1.05 11.73
CA TYR A 74 -9.78 0.84 10.77
C TYR A 74 -8.87 -0.34 11.14
N ALA A 75 -8.49 -0.44 12.43
CA ALA A 75 -7.63 -1.52 12.91
C ALA A 75 -8.34 -2.88 12.80
N GLU A 76 -9.63 -2.94 13.14
CA GLU A 76 -10.45 -4.14 13.00
C GLU A 76 -10.59 -4.55 11.53
N ALA A 77 -10.88 -3.62 10.62
CA ALA A 77 -10.92 -3.90 9.19
C ALA A 77 -9.58 -4.46 8.68
N MET A 78 -8.45 -3.85 9.06
CA MET A 78 -7.12 -4.31 8.67
C MET A 78 -6.77 -5.67 9.28
N ASN A 79 -7.02 -5.86 10.58
CA ASN A 79 -6.64 -7.06 11.32
C ASN A 79 -7.44 -8.28 10.80
N ASN A 80 -8.72 -8.09 10.47
CA ASN A 80 -9.59 -9.14 9.95
C ASN A 80 -9.40 -9.45 8.47
N LEU A 81 -8.90 -8.51 7.65
CA LEU A 81 -8.65 -8.74 6.23
C LEU A 81 -7.51 -9.76 6.03
N PRO A 82 -7.73 -10.88 5.29
CA PRO A 82 -6.67 -11.84 5.01
C PRO A 82 -5.48 -11.20 4.29
N LYS A 83 -4.26 -11.48 4.77
CA LYS A 83 -3.04 -10.91 4.23
C LYS A 83 -2.27 -11.94 3.41
N ALA A 84 -1.81 -11.51 2.24
CA ALA A 84 -0.92 -12.28 1.38
C ALA A 84 0.48 -11.64 1.42
N VAL A 85 1.47 -12.38 1.92
CA VAL A 85 2.82 -11.84 2.15
C VAL A 85 3.80 -12.40 1.13
N VAL A 86 4.17 -11.61 0.13
CA VAL A 86 5.19 -11.99 -0.86
C VAL A 86 6.56 -11.98 -0.21
N THR A 87 7.23 -13.14 -0.24
CA THR A 87 8.45 -13.37 0.53
C THR A 87 9.25 -14.55 -0.01
N SER A 88 10.57 -14.49 0.13
CA SER A 88 11.50 -15.59 -0.16
C SER A 88 11.97 -16.34 1.09
N THR A 89 11.63 -15.85 2.29
CA THR A 89 12.20 -16.36 3.56
C THR A 89 11.19 -16.86 4.56
N LEU A 90 9.88 -16.61 4.35
CA LEU A 90 8.80 -17.12 5.20
C LEU A 90 7.99 -18.15 4.43
N SER A 91 7.24 -19.00 5.13
CA SER A 91 6.44 -20.05 4.51
C SER A 91 5.20 -20.39 5.34
N GLY A 92 4.12 -20.78 4.66
CA GLY A 92 2.90 -21.24 5.32
C GLY A 92 2.07 -20.12 5.96
N PRO A 93 1.16 -20.48 6.87
CA PRO A 93 0.41 -19.52 7.68
C PRO A 93 1.35 -18.70 8.58
N LEU A 94 1.06 -17.41 8.71
CA LEU A 94 1.78 -16.45 9.52
C LEU A 94 0.82 -15.84 10.57
N PRO A 95 1.34 -15.20 11.63
CA PRO A 95 0.53 -14.39 12.51
C PRO A 95 -0.28 -13.29 11.79
N TRP A 96 -1.18 -12.63 12.53
CA TRP A 96 -1.92 -11.45 12.03
C TRP A 96 -2.82 -11.72 10.80
N ASN A 97 -3.38 -12.93 10.72
CA ASN A 97 -4.24 -13.39 9.62
C ASN A 97 -3.53 -13.31 8.25
N ALA A 98 -2.30 -13.82 8.19
CA ALA A 98 -1.45 -13.73 7.02
C ALA A 98 -1.02 -15.11 6.50
N THR A 99 -0.71 -15.20 5.21
CA THR A 99 -0.14 -16.38 4.56
C THR A 99 1.01 -15.96 3.65
N ALA A 100 2.14 -16.68 3.74
CA ALA A 100 3.29 -16.44 2.88
C ALA A 100 3.02 -16.91 1.44
N LEU A 101 3.30 -16.03 0.47
CA LEU A 101 3.37 -16.34 -0.95
C LEU A 101 4.83 -16.46 -1.36
N THR A 102 5.28 -17.70 -1.54
CA THR A 102 6.65 -18.02 -1.93
C THR A 102 6.77 -18.19 -3.45
N GLY A 103 7.89 -17.72 -4.00
CA GLY A 103 8.18 -17.78 -5.43
C GLY A 103 8.40 -16.40 -6.05
N GLU A 104 8.36 -16.33 -7.37
CA GLU A 104 8.50 -15.07 -8.11
C GLU A 104 7.27 -14.18 -7.85
N ALA A 105 7.51 -12.90 -7.57
CA ALA A 105 6.50 -11.97 -7.08
C ALA A 105 5.38 -11.73 -8.10
N ALA A 106 5.71 -11.50 -9.37
CA ALA A 106 4.70 -11.25 -10.39
C ALA A 106 3.84 -12.50 -10.64
N GLN A 107 4.45 -13.68 -10.72
CA GLN A 107 3.74 -14.94 -10.92
C GLN A 107 2.81 -15.29 -9.77
N THR A 108 3.30 -15.20 -8.53
CA THR A 108 2.51 -15.51 -7.33
C THR A 108 1.32 -14.56 -7.17
N VAL A 109 1.52 -13.26 -7.42
CA VAL A 109 0.44 -12.28 -7.36
C VAL A 109 -0.53 -12.42 -8.53
N ALA A 110 -0.07 -12.73 -9.74
CA ALA A 110 -0.95 -13.01 -10.87
C ALA A 110 -1.87 -14.21 -10.59
N LYS A 111 -1.33 -15.28 -10.00
CA LYS A 111 -2.11 -16.44 -9.55
C LYS A 111 -3.12 -16.05 -8.47
N LEU A 112 -2.69 -15.27 -7.46
CA LEU A 112 -3.60 -14.77 -6.43
C LEU A 112 -4.77 -13.97 -7.03
N LYS A 113 -4.52 -13.09 -8.02
CA LYS A 113 -5.57 -12.34 -8.72
C LYS A 113 -6.59 -13.25 -9.43
N GLN A 114 -6.17 -14.43 -9.90
CA GLN A 114 -7.07 -15.38 -10.57
C GLN A 114 -7.89 -16.21 -9.58
N GLU A 115 -7.34 -16.51 -8.40
CA GLU A 115 -8.00 -17.32 -7.37
C GLU A 115 -9.01 -16.53 -6.52
N ARG A 116 -8.81 -15.22 -6.38
CA ARG A 116 -9.68 -14.36 -5.56
C ARG A 116 -10.89 -13.85 -6.36
N GLY A 117 -12.03 -13.73 -5.66
CA GLY A 117 -13.28 -13.22 -6.23
C GLY A 117 -13.44 -11.70 -6.13
N GLY A 118 -12.83 -11.07 -5.12
CA GLY A 118 -12.88 -9.63 -4.86
C GLY A 118 -11.51 -8.95 -4.85
N ASN A 119 -11.51 -7.66 -4.57
CA ASN A 119 -10.36 -6.79 -4.78
C ASN A 119 -9.17 -7.15 -3.88
N ILE A 120 -7.97 -6.89 -4.40
CA ILE A 120 -6.72 -6.95 -3.67
C ILE A 120 -6.26 -5.51 -3.43
N VAL A 121 -6.05 -5.13 -2.18
CA VAL A 121 -5.48 -3.83 -1.81
C VAL A 121 -4.03 -3.99 -1.40
N MET A 122 -3.18 -3.01 -1.70
CA MET A 122 -1.83 -2.92 -1.15
C MET A 122 -1.50 -1.48 -0.75
N TYR A 123 -0.81 -1.33 0.39
CA TYR A 123 -0.29 -0.05 0.87
C TYR A 123 1.21 -0.20 1.08
N GLY A 124 1.99 0.42 0.19
CA GLY A 124 3.43 0.20 0.19
C GLY A 124 3.83 -1.23 -0.12
N SER A 125 4.90 -1.69 0.54
CA SER A 125 5.94 -2.54 -0.05
C SER A 125 6.38 -2.01 -1.41
N PHE A 126 7.03 -0.84 -1.42
CA PHE A 126 7.37 -0.13 -2.65
C PHE A 126 8.18 -0.94 -3.64
N THR A 127 9.06 -1.84 -3.17
CA THR A 127 9.77 -2.77 -4.06
C THR A 127 8.79 -3.71 -4.78
N LEU A 128 7.87 -4.33 -4.05
CA LEU A 128 6.81 -5.16 -4.62
C LEU A 128 5.91 -4.35 -5.55
N MET A 129 5.48 -3.16 -5.12
CA MET A 129 4.65 -2.27 -5.94
C MET A 129 5.30 -1.95 -7.29
N ARG A 130 6.60 -1.61 -7.30
CA ARG A 130 7.34 -1.35 -8.54
C ARG A 130 7.39 -2.59 -9.43
N THR A 131 7.65 -3.77 -8.86
CA THR A 131 7.63 -5.04 -9.62
C THR A 131 6.26 -5.29 -10.24
N LEU A 132 5.19 -5.19 -9.46
CA LEU A 132 3.83 -5.42 -9.95
C LEU A 132 3.40 -4.38 -10.99
N LEU A 133 3.83 -3.13 -10.83
CA LEU A 133 3.65 -2.09 -11.82
C LEU A 133 4.35 -2.50 -13.12
N GLN A 134 5.65 -2.82 -13.09
CA GLN A 134 6.43 -3.23 -14.28
C GLN A 134 5.81 -4.42 -15.02
N HIS A 135 5.20 -5.36 -14.30
CA HIS A 135 4.54 -6.53 -14.87
C HIS A 135 3.07 -6.30 -15.27
N GLY A 136 2.55 -5.07 -15.16
CA GLY A 136 1.18 -4.72 -15.57
C GLY A 136 0.10 -5.35 -14.68
N LEU A 137 0.42 -5.66 -13.42
CA LEU A 137 -0.48 -6.34 -12.50
C LEU A 137 -1.30 -5.38 -11.61
N ILE A 138 -0.92 -4.11 -11.54
CA ILE A 138 -1.69 -3.06 -10.87
C ILE A 138 -2.78 -2.58 -11.83
N ASP A 139 -4.04 -2.56 -11.37
CA ASP A 139 -5.16 -2.05 -12.16
C ASP A 139 -5.46 -0.58 -11.81
N GLU A 140 -5.16 -0.18 -10.58
CA GLU A 140 -5.39 1.18 -10.07
C GLU A 140 -4.27 1.59 -9.13
N LEU A 141 -3.74 2.80 -9.33
CA LEU A 141 -2.70 3.40 -8.50
C LEU A 141 -3.24 4.67 -7.85
N ASN A 142 -3.35 4.65 -6.52
CA ASN A 142 -3.84 5.74 -5.68
C ASN A 142 -2.67 6.40 -4.93
N LEU A 143 -2.32 7.63 -5.33
CA LEU A 143 -1.22 8.39 -4.75
C LEU A 143 -1.77 9.51 -3.87
N GLY A 144 -1.60 9.42 -2.56
CA GLY A 144 -1.89 10.52 -1.64
C GLY A 144 -0.71 11.49 -1.60
N VAL A 145 -0.76 12.55 -2.41
CA VAL A 145 0.27 13.59 -2.47
C VAL A 145 0.13 14.51 -1.27
N HIS A 146 1.09 14.44 -0.35
CA HIS A 146 1.14 15.26 0.86
C HIS A 146 1.88 16.56 0.58
N PRO A 147 1.40 17.71 1.12
CA PRO A 147 1.97 19.03 0.86
C PRO A 147 3.24 19.29 1.68
N VAL A 148 4.17 18.33 1.70
CA VAL A 148 5.43 18.37 2.46
C VAL A 148 6.60 18.01 1.54
N VAL A 149 7.78 18.59 1.80
CA VAL A 149 9.05 18.23 1.16
C VAL A 149 9.97 17.69 2.24
N VAL A 150 10.42 16.44 2.10
CA VAL A 150 11.27 15.76 3.11
C VAL A 150 12.76 15.82 2.73
N GLY A 151 13.07 15.96 1.44
CA GLY A 151 14.42 16.17 0.91
C GLY A 151 15.23 14.88 0.74
N ALA A 152 15.06 13.90 1.62
CA ALA A 152 15.79 12.64 1.61
C ALA A 152 14.88 11.42 1.86
N GLY A 153 15.35 10.25 1.42
CA GLY A 153 14.64 8.98 1.55
C GLY A 153 14.34 8.32 0.20
N ARG A 154 13.77 7.12 0.27
CA ARG A 154 13.39 6.36 -0.93
C ARG A 154 12.21 7.02 -1.65
N ARG A 155 12.28 7.11 -2.98
CA ARG A 155 11.17 7.63 -3.79
C ARG A 155 10.36 6.53 -4.46
N LEU A 156 9.13 6.80 -4.90
CA LEU A 156 8.29 5.74 -5.48
C LEU A 156 8.84 5.21 -6.81
N PHE A 157 9.42 6.07 -7.65
CA PHE A 157 9.71 5.77 -9.07
C PHE A 157 11.19 5.68 -9.45
N ASP A 158 12.13 5.68 -8.49
CA ASP A 158 13.59 5.71 -8.79
C ASP A 158 14.10 4.58 -9.69
N THR A 159 13.39 3.44 -9.77
CA THR A 159 13.83 2.25 -10.52
C THR A 159 12.78 1.71 -11.49
N VAL A 160 11.83 2.55 -11.90
CA VAL A 160 10.72 2.14 -12.78
C VAL A 160 11.00 2.56 -14.21
N LEU A 161 10.75 1.66 -15.18
CA LEU A 161 10.87 2.00 -16.60
C LEU A 161 9.83 3.06 -16.99
N PRO A 162 10.13 3.94 -17.96
CA PRO A 162 9.17 4.92 -18.45
C PRO A 162 7.85 4.27 -18.87
N ARG A 163 6.74 4.84 -18.44
CA ARG A 163 5.40 4.40 -18.83
C ARG A 163 4.41 5.56 -18.74
N SER A 164 3.37 5.47 -19.55
CA SER A 164 2.19 6.33 -19.38
C SER A 164 1.25 5.71 -18.35
N LEU A 165 0.62 6.56 -17.55
CA LEU A 165 -0.51 6.21 -16.71
C LEU A 165 -1.68 7.09 -17.12
N ARG A 166 -2.87 6.52 -17.20
CA ARG A 166 -4.09 7.28 -17.52
C ARG A 166 -4.65 7.88 -16.23
N PHE A 167 -4.84 9.20 -16.24
CA PHE A 167 -5.55 9.89 -15.16
C PHE A 167 -6.99 9.36 -15.04
N VAL A 168 -7.43 9.14 -13.80
CA VAL A 168 -8.80 8.70 -13.48
C VAL A 168 -9.50 9.74 -12.64
N ALA A 169 -8.89 10.17 -11.54
CA ALA A 169 -9.49 11.12 -10.60
C ALA A 169 -8.45 11.89 -9.78
N ALA A 170 -8.84 13.05 -9.29
CA ALA A 170 -8.11 13.82 -8.29
C ALA A 170 -9.09 14.23 -7.19
N THR A 171 -8.77 13.92 -5.95
CA THR A 171 -9.63 14.24 -4.79
C THR A 171 -8.83 15.00 -3.74
N PRO A 172 -9.06 16.31 -3.57
CA PRO A 172 -8.44 17.08 -2.50
C PRO A 172 -9.07 16.75 -1.14
N SER A 173 -8.28 16.83 -0.08
CA SER A 173 -8.73 16.83 1.32
C SER A 173 -8.67 18.24 1.91
N ALA A 174 -9.29 18.42 3.08
CA ALA A 174 -9.18 19.68 3.83
C ALA A 174 -7.77 19.91 4.40
N THR A 175 -6.99 18.83 4.56
CA THR A 175 -5.60 18.88 5.04
C THR A 175 -4.58 19.22 3.94
N GLY A 176 -5.03 19.45 2.70
CA GLY A 176 -4.17 19.76 1.57
C GLY A 176 -3.56 18.54 0.88
N VAL A 177 -3.88 17.32 1.33
CA VAL A 177 -3.52 16.10 0.61
C VAL A 177 -4.38 15.98 -0.65
N VAL A 178 -3.76 15.63 -1.77
CA VAL A 178 -4.48 15.33 -3.01
C VAL A 178 -4.29 13.85 -3.34
N THR A 179 -5.37 13.09 -3.29
CA THR A 179 -5.36 11.71 -3.80
C THR A 179 -5.51 11.73 -5.31
N LEU A 180 -4.47 11.31 -6.02
CA LEU A 180 -4.48 11.12 -7.47
C LEU A 180 -4.67 9.64 -7.79
N THR A 181 -5.70 9.32 -8.56
CA THR A 181 -5.98 7.97 -9.04
C THR A 181 -5.59 7.85 -10.50
N TYR A 182 -4.81 6.81 -10.80
CA TYR A 182 -4.38 6.46 -12.13
C TYR A 182 -4.69 4.99 -12.45
N ALA A 183 -4.85 4.69 -13.73
CA ALA A 183 -4.88 3.33 -14.25
C ALA A 183 -3.69 3.14 -15.20
N PRO A 184 -2.96 2.01 -15.14
CA PRO A 184 -1.83 1.78 -16.04
C PRO A 184 -2.18 1.53 -17.50
#